data_AF-A0A329RLB4-F1
#
_entry.id   AF-A0A329RLB4-F1
#
_cell.length_a   1.000
_cell.length_b   1.000
_cell.length_c   1.000
_cell.angle_alpha   90.00
_cell.angle_beta   90.00
_cell.angle_gamma   90.00
#
_symmetry.space_group_name_H-M   'P 1'
#
loop_
_entity.id
_entity.type
_entity.pdbx_description
1 polymer ?
#
loop_
_entity_poly.entity_id
_entity_poly.type
_entity_poly.pdbx_seq_one_letter_code
_entity_poly.pdbx_strand_id
1 'polypeptide(L)'
;MEGTERLGGYDRGPSFASDIYSFGMCIIEAVTGTFPRRETMDEDLVVSKVTQGKLPPLPEAFNNEMWDLVSRMCCLNPGDRITICAVVALLGSFC
;
A
#
# COMPACT_ATOMS: atom_id res chain seq x y z
N MET A 1 31.20 -30.99 3.06
CA MET A 1 30.00 -31.74 3.53
C MET A 1 29.58 -31.05 4.81
N GLU A 2 28.47 -30.34 4.98
CA GLU A 2 27.21 -30.18 4.24
C GLU A 2 26.55 -28.92 4.89
N GLY A 3 26.27 -27.86 4.15
CA GLY A 3 24.90 -27.52 3.74
C GLY A 3 24.17 -26.59 4.73
N THR A 4 24.28 -25.27 4.56
CA THR A 4 23.30 -24.29 5.10
C THR A 4 23.30 -22.99 4.26
N GLU A 5 23.01 -23.14 2.96
CA GLU A 5 22.63 -21.99 2.14
C GLU A 5 21.17 -21.64 2.44
N ARG A 6 20.99 -20.73 3.40
CA ARG A 6 19.71 -20.07 3.70
C ARG A 6 19.38 -19.11 2.55
N LEU A 7 18.68 -19.63 1.54
CA LEU A 7 18.07 -18.83 0.49
C LEU A 7 17.04 -17.87 1.10
N GLY A 8 17.16 -16.57 0.79
CA GLY A 8 16.10 -15.58 0.99
C GLY A 8 16.30 -14.52 2.07
N GLY A 9 17.54 -14.22 2.48
CA GLY A 9 17.82 -13.13 3.42
C GLY A 9 17.82 -11.74 2.75
N TYR A 10 16.65 -11.10 2.65
CA TYR A 10 16.59 -9.64 2.72
C TYR A 10 15.35 -9.22 3.49
N ASP A 11 15.47 -9.32 4.81
CA ASP A 11 14.56 -8.68 5.75
C ASP A 11 14.75 -7.16 5.60
N ARG A 12 14.01 -6.54 4.66
CA ARG A 12 13.94 -5.07 4.58
C ARG A 12 13.01 -4.65 5.70
N GLY A 13 13.57 -4.38 6.86
CA GLY A 13 12.85 -3.80 8.00
C GLY A 13 12.01 -2.57 7.60
N PRO A 14 11.17 -2.07 8.52
CA PRO A 14 10.25 -0.97 8.24
C PRO A 14 10.96 0.20 7.56
N SER A 15 10.33 0.72 6.51
CA SER A 15 10.86 1.78 5.67
C SER A 15 9.80 2.87 5.46
N PHE A 16 10.24 4.09 5.19
CA PHE A 16 9.30 5.17 4.84
C PHE A 16 8.39 4.77 3.69
N ALA A 17 8.91 4.09 2.67
CA ALA A 17 8.11 3.65 1.54
C ALA A 17 7.05 2.61 1.95
N SER A 18 7.34 1.70 2.88
CA SER A 18 6.33 0.77 3.43
C SER A 18 5.29 1.49 4.27
N ASP A 19 5.66 2.53 5.02
CA ASP A 19 4.73 3.34 5.79
C ASP A 19 3.75 4.10 4.89
N ILE A 20 4.24 4.67 3.78
CA ILE A 20 3.38 5.33 2.76
C ILE A 20 2.36 4.35 2.17
N TYR A 21 2.80 3.14 1.82
CA TYR A 21 1.91 2.12 1.29
C TYR A 21 0.82 1.73 2.30
N SER A 22 1.22 1.46 3.55
CA SER A 22 0.29 1.12 4.62
C SER A 22 -0.68 2.26 4.89
N PHE A 23 -0.23 3.52 4.85
CA PHE A 23 -1.09 4.67 5.01
C PHE A 23 -2.11 4.82 3.88
N GLY A 24 -1.72 4.58 2.62
CA GLY A 24 -2.64 4.57 1.48
C GLY A 24 -3.74 3.52 1.63
N MET A 25 -3.38 2.33 2.12
CA MET A 25 -4.35 1.28 2.45
C MET A 25 -5.29 1.68 3.60
N CYS A 26 -4.79 2.38 4.63
CA CYS A 26 -5.62 2.90 5.72
C CYS A 26 -6.60 3.98 5.23
N ILE A 27 -6.21 4.83 4.28
CA ILE A 27 -7.11 5.83 3.67
C ILE A 27 -8.27 5.14 2.94
N ILE A 28 -7.97 4.10 2.16
CA ILE A 28 -9.01 3.29 1.49
C ILE A 28 -9.96 2.71 2.54
N GLU A 29 -9.42 2.07 3.59
CA GLU A 29 -10.21 1.47 4.67
C GLU A 29 -11.13 2.47 5.37
N ALA A 30 -10.59 3.64 5.71
CA ALA A 30 -11.31 4.68 6.43
C ALA A 30 -12.51 5.20 5.63
N VAL A 31 -12.37 5.25 4.30
CA VAL A 31 -13.39 5.81 3.40
C VAL A 31 -14.42 4.77 2.99
N THR A 32 -13.99 3.53 2.72
CA THR A 32 -14.92 2.45 2.35
C THR A 32 -15.62 1.84 3.55
N GLY A 33 -15.12 2.08 4.78
CA GLY A 33 -15.55 1.39 6.00
C GLY A 33 -15.33 -0.12 5.96
N THR A 34 -14.64 -0.62 4.94
CA THR A 34 -14.47 -2.04 4.65
C THR A 34 -13.01 -2.28 4.29
N PHE A 35 -12.35 -3.11 5.09
CA PHE A 35 -10.99 -3.52 4.79
C PHE A 35 -11.01 -4.83 3.99
N PRO A 36 -10.53 -4.86 2.74
CA PRO A 36 -10.48 -6.09 1.97
C PRO A 36 -9.64 -7.19 2.65
N ARG A 37 -8.72 -6.84 3.58
CA ARG A 37 -7.93 -7.86 4.29
C ARG A 37 -8.67 -8.53 5.45
N ARG A 38 -9.74 -7.96 6.03
CA ARG A 38 -10.45 -8.61 7.16
C ARG A 38 -11.14 -9.90 6.75
N GLU A 39 -11.59 -9.99 5.50
CA GLU A 39 -12.26 -11.18 4.97
C GLU A 39 -11.28 -12.27 4.51
N THR A 40 -10.02 -11.91 4.27
CA THR A 40 -8.98 -12.86 3.83
C THR A 40 -8.04 -13.16 5.00
N MET A 41 -8.32 -14.23 5.75
CA MET A 41 -7.42 -14.70 6.84
C MET A 41 -6.12 -15.33 6.32
N ASP A 42 -5.94 -15.38 5.00
CA ASP A 42 -4.76 -15.93 4.34
C ASP A 42 -3.76 -14.81 4.03
N GLU A 43 -2.74 -14.70 4.87
CA GLU A 43 -1.65 -13.73 4.73
C GLU A 43 -0.91 -13.89 3.41
N ASP A 44 -0.75 -15.11 2.89
CA ASP A 44 -0.07 -15.38 1.61
C ASP A 44 -0.87 -14.86 0.42
N LEU A 45 -2.21 -14.99 0.47
CA LEU A 45 -3.09 -14.42 -0.56
C LEU A 45 -3.08 -12.88 -0.52
N VAL A 46 -2.98 -12.29 0.67
CA VAL A 46 -2.85 -10.83 0.85
C VAL A 46 -1.51 -10.36 0.29
N VAL A 47 -0.40 -11.04 0.61
CA VAL A 47 0.93 -10.74 0.06
C VAL A 47 0.94 -10.91 -1.47
N SER A 48 0.29 -11.94 -2.01
CA SER A 48 0.16 -12.17 -3.46
C SER A 48 -0.59 -11.03 -4.16
N LYS A 49 -1.73 -10.58 -3.62
CA LYS A 49 -2.51 -9.45 -4.20
C LYS A 49 -1.73 -8.13 -4.15
N VAL A 50 -1.01 -7.90 -3.05
CA VAL A 50 -0.16 -6.70 -2.85
C VAL A 50 1.03 -6.70 -3.80
N THR A 51 1.71 -7.85 -3.94
CA THR A 51 2.85 -8.01 -4.86
C THR A 51 2.43 -7.95 -6.34
N GLN A 52 1.15 -8.19 -6.65
CA GLN A 52 0.57 -7.97 -7.97
C GLN A 52 0.12 -6.52 -8.22
N GLY A 53 0.24 -5.62 -7.23
CA GLY A 53 -0.15 -4.22 -7.36
C GLY A 53 -1.66 -4.01 -7.55
N LYS A 54 -2.49 -4.99 -7.16
CA LYS A 54 -3.95 -4.92 -7.33
C LYS A 54 -4.58 -4.12 -6.20
N LEU A 55 -4.91 -2.86 -6.48
CA LEU A 55 -5.76 -2.04 -5.62
C LEU A 55 -7.23 -2.48 -5.74
N PRO A 56 -8.04 -2.26 -4.69
CA PRO A 56 -9.47 -2.46 -4.80
C PRO A 56 -10.07 -1.51 -5.85
N PRO A 57 -11.32 -1.76 -6.30
CA PRO A 57 -12.04 -0.81 -7.16
C PRO A 57 -12.06 0.59 -6.55
N LEU A 58 -12.07 1.61 -7.41
CA LEU A 58 -12.23 3.01 -7.01
C LEU A 58 -13.44 3.16 -6.08
N PRO A 59 -13.25 3.61 -4.82
CA PRO A 59 -14.36 3.89 -3.91
C PRO A 59 -15.25 5.01 -4.45
N GLU A 60 -16.58 4.88 -4.33
CA GLU A 60 -17.54 5.93 -4.76
C GLU A 60 -17.31 7.28 -4.09
N ALA A 61 -16.78 7.27 -2.87
CA ALA A 61 -16.46 8.46 -2.11
C ALA A 61 -15.21 9.22 -2.61
N PHE A 62 -14.46 8.65 -3.56
CA PHE A 62 -13.29 9.32 -4.15
C PHE A 62 -13.60 9.95 -5.50
N ASN A 63 -13.11 11.17 -5.68
CA ASN A 63 -12.91 11.73 -7.00
C ASN A 63 -11.59 11.21 -7.62
N ASN A 64 -11.36 11.51 -8.89
CA ASN A 64 -10.17 11.05 -9.61
C ASN A 64 -8.85 11.55 -8.98
N GLU A 65 -8.83 12.73 -8.38
CA GLU A 65 -7.62 13.32 -7.79
C GLU A 65 -7.26 12.65 -6.46
N MET A 66 -8.27 12.38 -5.62
CA MET A 66 -8.11 11.61 -4.38
C MET A 66 -7.61 10.19 -4.67
N TRP A 67 -8.15 9.56 -5.71
CA TRP A 67 -7.71 8.23 -6.11
C TRP A 67 -6.32 8.20 -6.73
N ASP A 68 -5.95 9.22 -7.51
CA ASP A 68 -4.58 9.35 -8.03
C ASP A 68 -3.56 9.42 -6.88
N LEU A 69 -3.84 10.24 -5.85
CA LEU A 69 -2.99 10.32 -4.68
C LEU A 69 -2.80 8.94 -4.02
N VAL A 70 -3.89 8.25 -3.72
CA VAL A 70 -3.85 6.93 -3.08
C VAL A 70 -3.12 5.90 -3.96
N SER A 71 -3.33 5.95 -5.28
CA SER A 71 -2.64 5.08 -6.23
C SER A 71 -1.13 5.31 -6.23
N ARG A 72 -0.70 6.58 -6.14
CA ARG A 72 0.73 6.96 -6.04
C ARG A 72 1.36 6.59 -4.70
N MET A 73 0.58 6.52 -3.63
CA MET A 73 1.05 6.00 -2.34
C MET A 73 1.25 4.48 -2.40
N CYS A 74 0.38 3.79 -3.13
CA CYS A 74 0.37 2.33 -3.21
C CYS A 74 1.11 1.76 -4.43
N CYS A 75 2.03 2.52 -5.06
CA CYS A 75 2.86 2.02 -6.16
C CYS A 75 3.60 0.74 -5.77
N LEU A 76 3.64 -0.22 -6.69
CA LEU A 76 4.28 -1.52 -6.45
C LEU A 76 5.77 -1.36 -6.13
N ASN A 77 6.47 -0.54 -6.91
CA ASN A 77 7.86 -0.20 -6.66
C ASN A 77 7.96 0.82 -5.49
N PRO A 78 8.64 0.49 -4.39
CA PRO A 78 8.81 1.40 -3.26
C PRO A 78 9.50 2.73 -3.61
N GLY A 79 10.40 2.72 -4.62
CA GLY A 79 11.13 3.91 -5.04
C GLY A 79 10.30 4.95 -5.79
N ASP A 80 9.16 4.53 -6.34
CA ASP A 80 8.26 5.41 -7.12
C ASP A 80 7.13 5.99 -6.26
N ARG A 81 7.05 5.57 -4.99
CA ARG A 81 5.99 6.05 -4.06
C ARG A 81 6.22 7.51 -3.73
N ILE A 82 5.12 8.25 -3.70
CA ILE A 82 5.10 9.65 -3.29
C ILE A 82 5.60 9.83 -1.85
N THR A 83 6.29 10.94 -1.57
CA THR A 83 6.81 11.24 -0.23
C THR A 83 5.72 11.72 0.72
N ILE A 84 5.91 11.52 2.03
CA ILE A 84 4.93 11.96 3.05
C ILE A 84 4.65 13.47 2.96
N CYS A 85 5.66 14.30 2.67
CA CYS A 85 5.50 15.74 2.54
C CYS A 85 4.51 16.10 1.41
N ALA A 86 4.62 15.41 0.27
CA ALA A 86 3.72 15.63 -0.85
C ALA A 86 2.32 15.05 -0.58
N VAL A 87 2.22 13.93 0.14
CA VAL A 87 0.92 13.40 0.61
C VAL A 87 0.19 14.42 1.47
N VAL A 88 0.86 14.98 2.50
CA VAL A 88 0.23 15.98 3.39
C VAL A 88 -0.18 17.24 2.62
N ALA A 89 0.67 17.72 1.70
CA ALA A 89 0.34 18.87 0.87
C ALA A 89 -0.89 18.64 -0.01
N LEU A 90 -0.99 17.47 -0.66
CA LEU A 90 -2.11 17.11 -1.51
C LEU A 90 -3.40 16.86 -0.70
N LEU A 91 -3.30 16.18 0.44
CA LEU A 91 -4.43 16.02 1.36
C LEU A 91 -4.99 17.37 1.83
N GLY A 92 -4.11 18.33 2.12
CA GLY A 92 -4.52 19.69 2.51
C GLY A 92 -5.09 20.53 1.36
N SER A 93 -4.98 20.07 0.11
CA SER A 93 -5.54 20.76 -1.06
C SER A 93 -6.95 20.30 -1.44
N PHE A 94 -7.42 19.20 -0.85
CA PHE A 94 -8.80 18.74 -1.04
C PHE A 94 -9.76 19.61 -0.21
N CYS A 95 -10.74 20.20 -0.88
CA CYS A 95 -11.75 21.10 -0.31
C CYS A 95 -13.07 20.38 0.00
#